data_AF-W1XSE3-F1
#
_entry.id   AF-W1XSE3-F1
#
_cell.length_a   1.000
_cell.length_b   1.000
_cell.length_c   1.000
_cell.angle_alpha   90.00
_cell.angle_beta   90.00
_cell.angle_gamma   90.00
#
_symmetry.space_group_name_H-M   'P 1'
#
loop_
_entity.id
_entity.type
_entity.pdbx_description
1 polymer ?
#
loop_
_entity_poly.entity_id
_entity_poly.type
_entity_poly.pdbx_seq_one_letter_code
_entity_poly.pdbx_strand_id
1 'polypeptide(L)' 'EDYNAFVAEDTLEETAEMTGVPKDQLEQLAQLYADPNKKVISYWTMGFNQHTRGVWANNLVYNLHLLTGKI' A
#
# COMPACT_ATOMS: atom_id res chain seq x y z
N GLU A 1 -9.16 14.12 -8.24
CA GLU A 1 -9.23 14.78 -6.93
C GLU A 1 -9.92 13.89 -5.92
N ASP A 2 -11.07 13.29 -6.26
CA ASP A 2 -11.80 12.35 -5.39
C ASP A 2 -10.97 11.19 -4.84
N TYR A 3 -10.14 10.55 -5.69
CA TYR A 3 -9.29 9.45 -5.23
C TYR A 3 -8.22 9.90 -4.22
N ASN A 4 -7.73 11.15 -4.34
CA ASN A 4 -6.77 11.70 -3.38
C ASN A 4 -7.46 11.95 -2.03
N ALA A 5 -8.67 12.51 -2.04
CA ALA A 5 -9.46 12.69 -0.82
C ALA A 5 -9.80 11.35 -0.15
N PHE A 6 -10.12 10.32 -0.94
CA PHE A 6 -10.39 8.98 -0.43
C PHE A 6 -9.21 8.37 0.33
N VAL A 7 -7.99 8.43 -0.23
CA VAL A 7 -6.79 7.88 0.44
C VAL A 7 -6.21 8.81 1.50
N ALA A 8 -6.64 10.08 1.56
CA ALA A 8 -6.18 11.04 2.57
C ALA A 8 -6.71 10.72 3.97
N GLU A 9 -7.78 9.92 4.08
CA GLU A 9 -8.28 9.41 5.37
C GLU A 9 -7.27 8.43 6.00
N ASP A 10 -6.53 7.66 5.20
CA ASP A 10 -5.55 6.67 5.66
C ASP A 10 -4.24 7.34 6.13
N THR A 11 -4.28 8.02 7.27
CA THR A 11 -3.11 8.71 7.85
C THR A 11 -2.08 7.75 8.44
N LEU A 12 -0.83 8.21 8.62
CA LEU A 12 0.24 7.42 9.24
C LEU A 12 -0.10 7.03 10.69
N GLU A 13 -0.69 7.95 11.44
CA GLU A 13 -1.18 7.76 12.80
C GLU A 13 -2.20 6.64 12.87
N GLU A 14 -3.27 6.75 12.09
CA GLU A 14 -4.38 5.79 12.06
C GLU A 14 -3.90 4.43 11.57
N THR A 15 -3.10 4.40 10.51
CA THR A 15 -2.54 3.15 9.97
C THR A 15 -1.67 2.43 11.01
N ALA A 16 -0.83 3.16 11.73
CA ALA A 16 0.01 2.58 12.78
C ALA A 16 -0.82 2.04 13.95
N GLU A 17 -1.86 2.76 14.37
CA GLU A 17 -2.78 2.30 15.42
C GLU A 17 -3.55 1.05 15.01
N MET A 18 -4.14 1.04 13.81
CA MET A 18 -4.95 -0.08 13.31
C MET A 18 -4.13 -1.35 13.07
N THR A 19 -2.91 -1.20 12.53
CA THR A 19 -2.07 -2.35 12.17
C THR A 19 -1.19 -2.83 13.33
N GLY A 20 -0.93 -1.98 14.33
CA GLY A 20 0.05 -2.21 15.39
C GLY A 20 1.50 -2.17 14.92
N VAL A 21 1.75 -1.76 13.67
CA VAL A 21 3.10 -1.65 13.09
C VAL A 21 3.71 -0.28 13.44
N PRO A 22 4.99 -0.22 13.87
CA PRO A 22 5.68 1.04 14.10
C PRO A 22 5.67 1.99 12.89
N LYS A 23 5.47 3.29 13.14
CA LYS A 23 5.38 4.33 12.10
C LYS A 23 6.61 4.36 11.19
N ASP A 24 7.80 4.20 11.76
CA ASP A 24 9.06 4.21 11.01
C ASP A 24 9.12 3.07 9.98
N GLN A 25 8.58 1.90 10.31
CA GLN A 25 8.51 0.77 9.39
C GLN A 25 7.53 1.03 8.24
N LEU A 26 6.38 1.67 8.53
CA LEU A 26 5.40 2.06 7.53
C LEU A 26 5.97 3.10 6.56
N GLU A 27 6.65 4.14 7.08
CA GLU A 27 7.32 5.16 6.26
C GLU A 27 8.41 4.55 5.37
N GLN A 28 9.24 3.66 5.93
CA GLN A 28 10.28 2.97 5.16
C GLN A 28 9.68 2.15 4.01
N LEU A 29 8.58 1.43 4.26
CA LEU A 29 7.90 0.65 3.22
C LEU A 29 7.29 1.55 2.15
N ALA A 30 6.59 2.62 2.54
CA ALA A 30 6.01 3.58 1.59
C ALA A 30 7.09 4.24 0.73
N GLN A 31 8.23 4.58 1.31
CA GLN A 31 9.36 5.18 0.60
C GLN A 31 9.94 4.25 -0.48
N LEU A 32 9.92 2.92 -0.28
CA LEU A 32 10.35 1.97 -1.32
C LEU A 32 9.48 2.05 -2.58
N TYR A 33 8.16 2.18 -2.40
CA TYR A 33 7.24 2.38 -3.51
C TYR A 33 7.34 3.77 -4.10
N ALA A 34 7.52 4.81 -3.29
CA ALA A 34 7.58 6.21 -3.76
C ALA A 34 8.87 6.55 -4.53
N ASP A 35 10.02 5.91 -4.22
CA ASP A 35 11.30 6.22 -4.87
C ASP A 35 11.30 5.82 -6.36
N PRO A 36 11.37 6.77 -7.31
CA PRO A 36 11.31 6.48 -8.75
C PRO A 36 12.51 5.69 -9.26
N ASN A 37 13.62 5.65 -8.54
CA ASN A 37 14.84 4.96 -8.96
C ASN A 37 14.89 3.49 -8.49
N LYS A 38 13.97 3.09 -7.60
CA LYS A 38 13.89 1.72 -7.11
C LYS A 38 12.88 0.91 -7.92
N LYS A 39 13.38 -0.15 -8.55
CA LYS A 39 12.54 -1.21 -9.12
C LYS A 39 12.01 -2.07 -7.98
N VAL A 40 10.68 -2.17 -7.87
CA VAL A 40 10.00 -2.90 -6.79
C VAL A 40 9.28 -4.09 -7.40
N ILE A 41 9.35 -5.22 -6.71
CA ILE A 41 8.55 -6.42 -7.02
C ILE A 41 7.76 -6.75 -5.76
N SER A 42 6.45 -6.91 -5.92
CA SER A 42 5.54 -7.23 -4.84
C SER A 42 5.07 -8.67 -4.98
N TYR A 43 5.28 -9.47 -3.93
CA TYR A 43 4.84 -10.86 -3.88
C TYR A 43 3.73 -11.04 -2.87
N TRP A 44 2.66 -11.68 -3.30
CA TRP A 44 1.60 -12.18 -2.43
C TRP A 44 1.05 -13.47 -3.00
N THR A 45 0.43 -14.28 -2.15
CA THR A 45 -0.27 -15.51 -2.55
C THR A 45 -1.57 -15.62 -1.77
N MET A 46 -1.71 -16.63 -0.92
CA MET A 46 -2.92 -16.92 -0.18
C MET A 46 -3.25 -15.86 0.88
N GLY A 47 -2.26 -15.14 1.39
CA GLY A 47 -2.48 -14.06 2.37
C GLY A 47 -3.50 -13.01 1.89
N PHE A 48 -3.42 -12.63 0.61
CA PHE A 48 -4.42 -11.73 0.01
C PHE A 48 -5.62 -12.50 -0.53
N ASN A 49 -5.39 -13.66 -1.14
CA ASN A 49 -6.43 -14.38 -1.89
C ASN A 49 -7.43 -15.13 -1.01
N GLN A 50 -7.08 -15.41 0.25
CA GLN A 50 -7.96 -16.04 1.24
C GLN A 50 -8.54 -15.03 2.24
N HIS A 51 -8.59 -13.75 1.87
CA HIS A 51 -9.23 -12.70 2.65
C HIS A 51 -10.65 -12.43 2.14
N THR A 52 -11.59 -12.11 3.04
CA THR A 52 -12.99 -11.78 2.66
C THR A 52 -13.09 -10.57 1.73
N ARG A 53 -12.10 -9.67 1.81
CA ARG A 53 -11.89 -8.54 0.89
C ARG A 53 -10.70 -8.75 -0.06
N GLY A 54 -10.39 -9.99 -0.43
CA GLY A 54 -9.19 -10.34 -1.21
C GLY A 54 -9.10 -9.67 -2.58
N VAL A 55 -10.24 -9.46 -3.26
CA VAL A 55 -10.31 -8.70 -4.52
C VAL A 55 -9.84 -7.25 -4.30
N TRP A 56 -10.22 -6.65 -3.17
CA TRP A 56 -9.82 -5.27 -2.86
C TRP A 56 -8.32 -5.19 -2.57
N ALA A 57 -7.79 -6.14 -1.80
CA ALA A 57 -6.35 -6.21 -1.53
C ALA A 57 -5.51 -6.31 -2.83
N ASN A 58 -5.96 -7.12 -3.80
CA ASN A 58 -5.32 -7.22 -5.11
C ASN A 58 -5.39 -5.88 -5.87
N ASN A 59 -6.55 -5.22 -5.94
CA ASN A 59 -6.68 -3.93 -6.60
C ASN A 59 -5.80 -2.85 -5.96
N LEU A 60 -5.77 -2.80 -4.62
CA LEU A 60 -5.00 -1.80 -3.88
C LEU A 60 -3.49 -1.96 -4.08
N VAL A 61 -2.97 -3.19 -4.13
CA VAL A 61 -1.54 -3.39 -4.42
C VAL A 61 -1.19 -3.02 -5.87
N TYR A 62 -2.10 -3.24 -6.83
CA TYR A 62 -1.91 -2.74 -8.20
C TYR A 62 -1.90 -1.21 -8.25
N ASN A 63 -2.78 -0.53 -7.51
CA ASN A 63 -2.82 0.93 -7.47
C ASN A 63 -1.44 1.52 -7.10
N LEU A 64 -0.72 0.91 -6.15
CA LEU A 64 0.64 1.35 -5.78
C LEU A 64 1.63 1.31 -6.96
N HIS A 65 1.58 0.25 -7.78
CA HIS A 65 2.46 0.09 -8.93
C HIS A 65 2.04 0.99 -10.09
N LEU A 66 0.74 1.16 -10.31
CA LEU A 66 0.20 2.02 -11.36
C LEU A 66 0.48 3.49 -11.10
N LEU A 67 0.34 3.95 -9.84
CA LEU A 67 0.66 5.33 -9.45
C LEU A 67 2.14 5.66 -9.64
N THR A 68 3.03 4.68 -9.48
CA THR A 68 4.48 4.86 -9.56
C THR A 68 5.06 4.44 -10.92
N GLY A 69 4.23 3.90 -11.83
CA GLY A 69 4.64 3.41 -13.14
C GLY A 69 5.55 2.18 -13.10
N LYS A 70 5.55 1.43 -12.00
CA LYS A 70 6.44 0.26 -11.76
C LYS A 70 5.76 -1.05 -12.14
N ILE A 71 5.52 -1.26 -13.44
CA ILE A 71 4.91 -2.49 -13.98
C ILE A 71 5.73 -3.09 -15.12
#